data_AF-A0A090LFQ5-F1
#
_entry.id   AF-A0A090LFQ5-F1
#
_cell.length_a   1.000
_cell.length_b   1.000
_cell.length_c   1.000
_cell.angle_alpha   90.00
_cell.angle_beta   90.00
_cell.angle_gamma   90.00
#
_symmetry.space_group_name_H-M   'P 1'
#
loop_
_entity.id
_entity.type
_entity.pdbx_description
1 polymer ?
#
loop_
_entity_poly.entity_id
_entity_poly.type
_entity_poly.pdbx_seq_one_letter_code
_entity_poly.pdbx_strand_id
1 'polypeptide(L)' 'MNLTPSQKNAVNTIGTGIRIAVQYGFVPFVIFLGIRNGSDPLQNGEVVPISLLSLLWG' A
#
# COMPACT_ATOMS: atom_id res chain seq x y z
N MET A 1 23.49 -19.51 -12.04
CA MET A 1 24.41 -18.36 -11.94
C MET A 1 24.92 -18.29 -10.50
N ASN A 2 26.23 -18.42 -10.29
CA ASN A 2 26.82 -18.25 -8.95
C ASN A 2 27.07 -16.76 -8.72
N LEU A 3 26.20 -16.11 -7.95
CA LEU A 3 26.40 -14.73 -7.52
C LEU A 3 27.58 -14.64 -6.56
N THR A 4 28.38 -13.58 -6.70
CA THR A 4 29.45 -13.29 -5.74
C THR A 4 28.85 -13.01 -4.35
N PRO A 5 29.61 -13.20 -3.25
CA PRO A 5 29.09 -12.98 -1.90
C PRO A 5 28.52 -11.56 -1.69
N SER A 6 29.13 -10.54 -2.31
CA SER A 6 28.66 -9.16 -2.26
C SER A 6 27.32 -8.96 -2.98
N GLN A 7 27.14 -9.60 -4.14
CA GLN A 7 25.87 -9.58 -4.89
C GLN A 7 24.75 -10.27 -4.12
N LYS A 8 25.03 -11.41 -3.48
CA LYS A 8 24.04 -12.10 -2.62
C LYS A 8 23.60 -11.23 -1.45
N ASN A 9 24.55 -10.55 -0.79
CA ASN A 9 24.22 -9.70 0.33
C ASN A 9 23.38 -8.48 -0.11
N ALA A 10 23.75 -7.84 -1.23
CA ALA A 10 22.98 -6.73 -1.78
C ALA A 10 21.54 -7.13 -2.14
N VAL A 11 21.35 -8.28 -2.80
CA VAL A 11 20.01 -8.80 -3.14
C VAL A 11 19.20 -9.09 -1.88
N ASN A 12 19.80 -9.67 -0.85
CA ASN A 12 19.12 -9.92 0.42
C ASN A 12 18.72 -8.62 1.12
N THR A 13 19.59 -7.61 1.16
CA THR A 13 19.27 -6.31 1.74
C THR A 13 18.13 -5.63 0.99
N ILE A 14 18.19 -5.58 -0.34
CA ILE A 14 17.14 -4.97 -1.17
C ILE A 14 15.83 -5.73 -1.01
N GLY A 15 15.86 -7.05 -1.10
CA GLY A 15 14.67 -7.89 -0.94
C GLY A 15 14.02 -7.72 0.44
N THR A 16 14.84 -7.62 1.49
CA THR A 16 14.35 -7.35 2.85
C THR A 16 13.75 -5.94 2.96
N GLY A 17 14.39 -4.94 2.37
CA GLY A 17 13.87 -3.57 2.32
C GLY A 17 12.51 -3.49 1.61
N ILE A 18 12.38 -4.15 0.45
CA ILE A 18 11.10 -4.24 -0.28
C ILE A 18 10.04 -4.94 0.57
N ARG A 19 10.40 -6.06 1.21
CA ARG A 19 9.46 -6.79 2.08
C ARG A 19 8.93 -5.89 3.19
N ILE A 20 9.79 -5.14 3.87
CA ILE A 20 9.39 -4.21 4.94
C ILE A 20 8.50 -3.10 4.37
N ALA A 21 8.91 -2.50 3.25
CA ALA A 21 8.15 -1.42 2.61
C ALA A 21 6.73 -1.87 2.21
N VAL A 22 6.59 -3.06 1.63
CA VAL A 22 5.27 -3.62 1.29
C VAL A 22 4.49 -3.97 2.55
N GLN A 23 5.10 -4.64 3.52
CA GLN A 23 4.41 -5.13 4.72
C GLN A 23 3.79 -3.98 5.55
N TYR A 24 4.47 -2.85 5.66
CA TYR A 24 3.98 -1.71 6.45
C TYR A 24 3.40 -0.57 5.59
N GLY A 25 3.83 -0.44 4.34
CA GLY A 25 3.42 0.65 3.46
C GLY A 25 2.20 0.35 2.60
N PHE A 26 1.85 -0.93 2.38
CA PHE A 26 0.76 -1.30 1.48
C PHE A 26 -0.60 -0.76 1.93
N VAL A 27 -0.99 -1.01 3.18
CA VAL A 27 -2.29 -0.56 3.71
C VAL A 27 -2.42 0.97 3.71
N PRO A 28 -1.46 1.76 4.25
CA PRO A 28 -1.52 3.21 4.15
C PRO A 28 -1.58 3.73 2.71
N PHE A 29 -0.87 3.09 1.78
CA PHE A 29 -0.87 3.47 0.37
C PHE A 29 -2.24 3.26 -0.28
N VAL A 30 -2.91 2.14 -0.02
CA VAL A 30 -4.27 1.89 -0.51
C VAL A 30 -5.26 2.91 0.05
N ILE A 31 -5.17 3.22 1.35
CA ILE A 31 -6.01 4.25 1.97
C ILE A 31 -5.82 5.61 1.29
N PHE A 32 -4.57 6.00 1.05
CA PHE A 32 -4.24 7.24 0.34
C PHE A 32 -4.86 7.28 -1.07
N LEU A 33 -4.76 6.19 -1.82
CA LEU A 33 -5.37 6.10 -3.16
C LEU A 33 -6.90 6.21 -3.11
N GLY A 34 -7.55 5.54 -2.16
CA GLY A 34 -9.00 5.60 -1.97
C GLY A 34 -9.50 7.01 -1.62
N ILE A 35 -8.75 7.74 -0.78
CA ILE A 35 -9.07 9.14 -0.46
C ILE A 35 -8.85 10.05 -1.68
N ARG A 36 -7.77 9.85 -2.43
CA ARG A 36 -7.40 10.71 -3.56
C ARG A 36 -8.32 10.55 -4.77
N ASN A 37 -8.72 9.32 -5.08
CA ASN A 37 -9.51 9.03 -6.28
C ASN A 37 -11.02 9.15 -6.03
N GLY A 38 -11.45 9.21 -4.75
CA GLY A 38 -12.86 9.28 -4.39
C GLY A 38 -13.60 7.97 -4.66
N SER A 39 -14.82 7.89 -4.15
CA SER A 39 -15.76 6.79 -4.40
C SER A 39 -16.56 7.06 -5.67
N ASP A 40 -16.87 6.00 -6.40
CA ASP A 40 -17.85 6.08 -7.50
C ASP A 40 -19.22 6.50 -6.95
N PRO A 41 -19.99 7.30 -7.70
CA PRO A 41 -21.31 7.72 -7.27
C PRO A 41 -22.23 6.51 -7.09
N LEU A 42 -23.00 6.51 -6.01
CA LEU A 42 -24.07 5.54 -5.77
C LEU A 42 -25.17 5.67 -6.84
N GLN A 43 -26.09 4.70 -6.91
CA GLN A 43 -27.19 4.69 -7.88
C GLN A 43 -28.11 5.93 -7.78
N ASN A 44 -28.11 6.61 -6.62
CA ASN A 44 -28.83 7.86 -6.38
C ASN A 44 -27.99 9.12 -6.71
N GLY A 45 -26.76 8.97 -7.19
CA GLY A 45 -25.84 10.07 -7.53
C GLY A 45 -25.05 10.63 -6.35
N GLU A 46 -25.23 10.12 -5.13
CA GLU A 46 -24.46 10.56 -3.97
C GLU A 46 -23.03 9.99 -3.98
N VAL A 47 -22.05 10.80 -3.58
CA VAL A 47 -20.66 10.37 -3.39
C VAL A 47 -20.39 10.39 -1.89
N VAL A 48 -20.22 9.21 -1.28
CA VAL A 48 -19.88 9.07 0.14
C VAL A 48 -18.37 8.83 0.24
N PRO A 49 -17.56 9.85 0.61
CA PRO A 49 -16.12 9.68 0.70
C PRO A 49 -15.74 8.80 1.88
N ILE A 50 -14.63 8.07 1.75
CA ILE A 50 -14.04 7.33 2.86
C ILE A 50 -13.58 8.34 3.92
N SER A 51 -14.17 8.25 5.12
CA SER A 51 -13.80 9.07 6.27
C SER A 51 -12.84 8.31 7.20
N LEU A 52 -12.08 9.04 8.03
CA LEU A 52 -11.20 8.43 9.03
C LEU A 52 -12.00 7.57 10.02
N LEU A 53 -13.20 8.01 10.40
CA LEU A 53 -14.09 7.29 11.30
C LEU A 53 -14.59 5.98 10.67
N SER A 54 -14.97 5.99 9.39
CA SER A 54 -15.36 4.75 8.69
C SER A 54 -14.21 3.76 8.55
N LEU A 55 -12.96 4.23 8.40
CA LEU A 55 -11.78 3.35 8.38
C LEU A 55 -11.47 2.71 9.74
N LEU A 56 -11.75 3.43 10.84
CA LEU A 56 -11.47 2.96 12.19
C LEU A 56 -12.59 2.08 12.77
N TRP A 57 -13.83 2.27 12.29
CA TRP A 57 -14.99 1.53 12.80
C TRP A 57 -15.37 0.27 12.03
N GLY A 58 -15.00 0.16 10.75
CA GLY A 58 -15.21 -1.05 9.94
C GLY A 58 -16.67 -1.30 9.55
#